data_AF-A0A1T4WT80-F1
#
_entry.id   AF-A0A1T4WT80-F1
#
_cell.length_a   1.000
_cell.length_b   1.000
_cell.length_c   1.000
_cell.angle_alpha   90.00
_cell.angle_beta   90.00
_cell.angle_gamma   90.00
#
_symmetry.space_group_name_H-M   'P 1'
#
loop_
_entity.id
_entity.type
_entity.pdbx_description
1 polymer ?
#
loop_
_entity_poly.entity_id
_entity_poly.type
_entity_poly.pdbx_seq_one_letter_code
_entity_poly.pdbx_strand_id
1 'polypeptide(L)' 'MARSNKVLVPQAKAGLDRFKMEAAREVGVNLKEGYNGDLTSREVGSVGGQMVKKMIEAYEKNL' A
#
# COMPACT_ATOMS: atom_id res chain seq x y z
N MET A 1 1.52 8.35 -21.60
CA MET A 1 1.04 6.99 -21.26
C MET A 1 1.06 6.82 -19.75
N ALA A 2 -0.11 6.80 -19.10
CA ALA A 2 -0.18 6.49 -17.67
C ALA A 2 0.12 4.99 -17.50
N ARG A 3 1.25 4.67 -16.87
CA ARG A 3 1.64 3.30 -16.57
C ARG A 3 0.66 2.78 -15.51
N SER A 4 -0.43 2.14 -15.94
CA SER A 4 -1.38 1.48 -15.05
C SER A 4 -0.60 0.46 -14.22
N ASN A 5 -0.47 0.67 -12.90
CA ASN A 5 0.08 -0.30 -11.97
C ASN A 5 -0.77 -1.58 -12.03
N LYS A 6 -0.33 -2.55 -12.83
CA LYS A 6 -1.00 -3.84 -12.97
C LYS A 6 -0.54 -4.74 -11.83
N VAL A 7 -1.50 -5.14 -10.99
CA VAL A 7 -1.27 -6.15 -9.96
C VAL A 7 -0.92 -7.47 -10.65
N LEU A 8 0.12 -8.16 -10.20
CA LEU A 8 0.58 -9.43 -10.76
C LEU A 8 -0.46 -10.54 -10.63
N VAL A 9 -1.18 -10.56 -9.51
CA VAL A 9 -2.31 -11.46 -9.21
C VAL A 9 -3.59 -10.64 -9.19
N PRO A 10 -4.38 -10.59 -10.29
CA PRO A 10 -5.56 -9.72 -10.39
C PRO A 10 -6.59 -9.94 -9.28
N GLN A 11 -6.74 -11.19 -8.83
CA GLN A 11 -7.67 -11.59 -7.77
C GLN A 11 -7.30 -10.96 -6.42
N ALA A 12 -6.01 -10.64 -6.21
CA ALA A 12 -5.52 -10.03 -4.98
C ALA A 12 -5.76 -8.51 -4.90
N LYS A 13 -6.22 -7.87 -5.98
CA LYS A 13 -6.35 -6.41 -6.06
C LYS A 13 -7.16 -5.82 -4.90
N ALA A 14 -8.34 -6.36 -4.64
CA ALA A 14 -9.21 -5.87 -3.56
C ALA A 14 -8.57 -6.04 -2.17
N GLY A 15 -7.84 -7.14 -1.95
CA GLY A 15 -7.10 -7.38 -0.71
C GLY A 15 -5.94 -6.40 -0.54
N LEU A 16 -5.18 -6.16 -1.62
CA LEU A 16 -4.07 -5.21 -1.62
C LEU A 16 -4.54 -3.76 -1.42
N ASP A 17 -5.69 -3.39 -1.96
CA ASP A 17 -6.27 -2.06 -1.73
C ASP A 17 -6.66 -1.87 -0.26
N ARG A 18 -7.29 -2.86 0.38
CA ARG A 18 -7.57 -2.83 1.83
C ARG A 18 -6.29 -2.74 2.64
N PHE A 19 -5.31 -3.57 2.31
CA PHE A 19 -4.02 -3.61 3.01
C PHE A 19 -3.27 -2.28 2.93
N LYS A 20 -3.30 -1.63 1.76
CA LYS A 20 -2.75 -0.27 1.57
C LYS A 20 -3.45 0.75 2.46
N MET A 21 -4.77 0.70 2.57
CA MET A 21 -5.54 1.62 3.43
C MET A 21 -5.24 1.38 4.92
N GLU A 22 -5.05 0.13 5.34
CA GLU A 22 -4.62 -0.21 6.69
C GLU A 22 -3.20 0.29 6.98
N ALA A 23 -2.25 0.04 6.09
CA ALA A 23 -0.88 0.54 6.21
C ALA A 23 -0.83 2.06 6.31
N ALA A 24 -1.68 2.77 5.54
CA ALA A 24 -1.79 4.22 5.59
C ALA A 24 -2.26 4.73 6.96
N ARG A 25 -3.28 4.07 7.54
CA ARG A 25 -3.78 4.41 8.89
C ARG A 25 -2.71 4.23 9.96
N GLU A 26 -1.88 3.19 9.85
CA GLU A 26 -0.82 2.91 10.82
C GLU A 26 0.34 3.90 10.78
N VAL A 27 0.68 4.42 9.59
CA VAL A 27 1.68 5.49 9.47
C VAL A 27 1.11 6.89 9.69
N GLY A 28 -0.19 7.01 9.98
CA GLY A 28 -0.86 8.30 10.15
C GLY A 28 -0.99 9.11 8.85
N VAL A 29 -0.95 8.45 7.69
CA VAL A 29 -1.12 9.11 6.39
C VAL A 29 -2.59 9.03 5.99
N ASN A 30 -3.19 10.20 5.71
CA ASN A 30 -4.58 10.29 5.27
C ASN A 30 -4.72 9.99 3.77
N LEU A 31 -4.59 8.72 3.41
CA LEU A 31 -4.78 8.26 2.04
C LEU A 31 -6.27 8.21 1.70
N LYS A 32 -6.66 8.87 0.61
CA LYS A 32 -8.04 8.92 0.10
C LYS A 32 -8.21 7.92 -1.04
N GLU A 33 -9.42 7.38 -1.19
CA GLU A 33 -9.81 6.63 -2.38
C GLU A 33 -10.03 7.61 -3.54
N GLY A 34 -8.96 7.89 -4.29
CA GLY A 34 -8.99 8.84 -5.39
C GLY A 34 -7.68 9.58 -5.55
N TYR A 35 -7.78 10.88 -5.84
CA TYR A 35 -6.61 11.73 -6.02
C TYR A 35 -5.96 12.07 -4.68
N ASN A 36 -4.66 11.79 -4.58
CA ASN A 36 -3.82 12.03 -3.40
C ASN A 36 -2.66 12.99 -3.74
N GLY A 37 -2.85 13.93 -4.67
CA GLY A 37 -1.79 14.85 -5.10
C GLY A 37 -1.39 15.88 -4.05
N ASP A 38 -2.18 16.00 -2.98
CA ASP A 38 -1.87 16.79 -1.78
C ASP A 38 -0.86 16.10 -0.85
N LEU A 39 -0.68 14.77 -0.97
CA LEU A 39 0.27 14.03 -0.15
C LEU A 39 1.68 14.14 -0.72
N THR A 40 2.66 14.30 0.16
CA THR A 40 4.07 14.28 -0.22
C THR A 40 4.52 12.89 -0.64
N SER A 41 5.54 12.82 -1.51
CA SER A 41 6.15 11.54 -1.89
C SER A 41 6.66 10.73 -0.69
N ARG A 42 7.04 11.42 0.40
CA ARG A 42 7.49 10.80 1.64
C ARG A 42 6.33 10.11 2.37
N GLU A 43 5.16 10.73 2.40
CA GLU A 43 3.95 10.15 3.01
C GLU A 43 3.45 8.96 2.20
N VAL A 44 3.33 9.08 0.89
CA VAL A 44 2.92 7.94 0.05
C VAL A 44 3.96 6.81 0.10
N GLY A 45 5.25 7.17 0.16
CA GLY A 45 6.36 6.23 0.31
C GLY A 45 6.33 5.48 1.64
N SER A 46 5.96 6.13 2.75
CA SER A 46 5.89 5.47 4.06
C SER A 46 4.78 4.43 4.12
N VAL A 47 3.64 4.66 3.43
CA VAL A 47 2.58 3.64 3.27
C VAL A 47 3.11 2.41 2.56
N GLY A 48 3.77 2.58 1.41
CA GLY A 48 4.36 1.47 0.66
C GLY A 48 5.43 0.72 1.46
N GLY A 49 6.24 1.44 2.24
CA GLY A 49 7.23 0.85 3.15
C GLY A 49 6.60 -0.03 4.22
N GLN A 50 5.51 0.41 4.86
CA GLN A 50 4.80 -0.43 5.84
C GLN A 50 4.15 -1.65 5.24
N MET A 51 3.57 -1.53 4.04
CA MET A 51 3.03 -2.69 3.32
C MET A 51 4.11 -3.77 3.15
N VAL A 52 5.29 -3.40 2.66
CA VAL A 52 6.41 -4.34 2.47
C VAL A 52 6.88 -4.91 3.82
N LYS A 53 7.03 -4.07 4.85
CA LYS A 53 7.45 -4.52 6.19
C LYS A 53 6.55 -5.62 6.74
N LYS A 54 5.23 -5.41 6.68
CA LYS A 54 4.23 -6.40 7.12
C LYS A 54 4.21 -7.67 6.27
N MET A 55 4.40 -7.55 4.96
CA MET A 55 4.49 -8.71 4.07
C MET A 55 5.71 -9.58 4.44
N ILE A 56 6.85 -8.96 4.73
CA ILE A 56 8.06 -9.67 5.16
C ILE A 56 7.81 -10.31 6.53
N GLU A 57 7.27 -9.58 7.51
CA GLU A 57 6.97 -10.12 8.84
C GLU A 57 6.02 -11.34 8.75
N ALA A 58 4.98 -11.27 7.92
CA ALA A 58 4.07 -12.39 7.70
C ALA A 58 4.79 -13.58 7.05
N TYR A 59 5.69 -13.33 6.09
CA TYR A 59 6.49 -14.38 5.47
C TYR A 59 7.46 -15.04 6.48
N GLU A 60 8.16 -14.25 7.29
CA GLU A 60 9.05 -14.71 8.36
C GLU A 60 8.34 -15.57 9.41
N LYS A 61 7.08 -15.25 9.74
CA LYS A 61 6.27 -16.06 10.68
C LYS A 61 5.79 -17.39 10.12
N ASN A 62 5.79 -17.56 8.80
CA ASN A 62 5.33 -18.76 8.11
C ASN A 62 6.49 -19.62 7.57
N LEU A 63 7.73 -19.25 7.88
CA LEU A 63 8.95 -20.04 7.66
C LEU A 63 9.10 -21.12 8.73
#